data_AF-A0A226HI19-F1
#
_entry.id   AF-A0A226HI19-F1
#
_cell.length_a   1.000
_cell.length_b   1.000
_cell.length_c   1.000
_cell.angle_alpha   90.00
_cell.angle_beta   90.00
_cell.angle_gamma   90.00
#
_symmetry.space_group_name_H-M   'P 1'
#
loop_
_entity.id
_entity.type
_entity.pdbx_description
1 polymer ?
#
loop_
_entity_poly.entity_id
_entity_poly.type
_entity_poly.pdbx_seq_one_letter_code
_entity_poly.pdbx_strand_id
1 'polypeptide(L)'
;MITDQMSNMKKLIVLSALYLMVSCGNKEQSKPTQTDTEEKELPANVAVTEKESKPEFKKYLRKGILLKELIQVFDKDLNVIETIDIKEITEVEILAKSIAMYNLAKSTDYCLKSNFIKINYKEKELIVFGSNIYEINEKEKFDFKSEKNEAFSVFSMTNFQMGASDDVGLTGCDDFSLLIILNHKDNKYKTLAIPDNQEYKSKTKFANLVHDDGSSEEIYNAKVVNDTLVMGIKIGYQEGYGSYFLKTALKDNFTKSEIADVKRFEEESTYNELK
;
A
#
# COMPACT_ATOMS: atom_id res chain seq x y z
N MET A 1 53.57 -40.03 -30.82
CA MET A 1 52.68 -41.17 -30.54
C MET A 1 51.33 -40.57 -30.19
N ILE A 2 50.45 -40.22 -31.13
CA ILE A 2 49.73 -41.03 -32.14
C ILE A 2 48.89 -42.14 -31.52
N THR A 3 47.58 -41.90 -31.46
CA THR A 3 46.47 -42.74 -31.97
C THR A 3 45.28 -41.77 -32.15
N ASP A 4 44.85 -41.49 -33.38
CA ASP A 4 43.77 -42.16 -34.15
C ASP A 4 42.36 -41.80 -33.61
N GLN A 5 41.35 -41.36 -34.36
CA GLN A 5 41.02 -41.58 -35.78
C GLN A 5 40.23 -40.42 -36.43
N MET A 6 40.43 -40.31 -37.74
CA MET A 6 39.58 -39.67 -38.74
C MET A 6 38.20 -40.36 -38.89
N SER A 7 37.17 -39.62 -39.33
CA SER A 7 36.42 -40.04 -40.52
C SER A 7 35.64 -38.88 -41.15
N ASN A 8 35.97 -38.61 -42.40
CA ASN A 8 35.28 -37.72 -43.34
C ASN A 8 34.07 -38.44 -43.95
N MET A 9 33.00 -37.72 -44.28
CA MET A 9 32.34 -37.95 -45.57
C MET A 9 31.79 -36.66 -46.17
N LYS A 10 32.23 -36.41 -47.41
CA LYS A 10 31.98 -35.25 -48.26
C LYS A 10 30.88 -35.59 -49.28
N LYS A 11 30.09 -34.56 -49.64
CA LYS A 11 29.25 -34.40 -50.86
C LYS A 11 27.93 -35.21 -50.85
N LEU A 12 26.78 -34.77 -51.38
CA LEU A 12 26.49 -33.88 -52.52
C LEU A 12 24.98 -33.48 -52.50
N ILE A 13 24.69 -32.19 -52.65
CA ILE A 13 23.62 -31.50 -53.44
C ILE A 13 22.25 -32.20 -53.63
N VAL A 14 21.14 -31.51 -53.29
CA VAL A 14 19.97 -31.25 -54.18
C VAL A 14 19.23 -29.95 -53.75
N LEU A 15 19.02 -29.06 -54.72
CA LEU A 15 18.15 -27.88 -54.72
C LEU A 15 16.70 -28.19 -54.31
N SER A 16 16.04 -27.27 -53.61
CA SER A 16 14.66 -26.87 -53.92
C SER A 16 14.38 -25.50 -53.34
N ALA A 17 14.12 -24.56 -54.25
CA ALA A 17 13.77 -23.19 -53.97
C ALA A 17 12.25 -23.01 -53.98
N LEU A 18 11.85 -21.81 -53.55
CA LEU A 18 10.69 -21.01 -53.97
C LEU A 18 9.43 -20.94 -53.09
N TYR A 19 9.19 -19.68 -52.70
CA TYR A 19 7.95 -18.93 -52.45
C TYR A 19 7.10 -19.25 -51.22
N LEU A 20 6.91 -18.23 -50.38
CA LEU A 20 5.79 -17.29 -50.57
C LEU A 20 6.11 -15.91 -49.97
N MET A 21 6.09 -14.91 -50.84
CA MET A 21 5.98 -13.49 -50.51
C MET A 21 4.55 -13.25 -50.02
N VAL A 22 4.38 -12.68 -48.82
CA VAL A 22 3.13 -12.03 -48.43
C VAL A 22 3.43 -10.59 -48.05
N SER A 23 3.35 -9.76 -49.09
CA SER A 23 2.66 -8.47 -49.13
C SER A 23 2.68 -7.58 -47.87
N CYS A 24 3.54 -6.56 -47.91
CA CYS A 24 3.30 -5.29 -47.21
C CYS A 24 2.02 -4.64 -47.74
N GLY A 25 0.97 -4.61 -46.91
CA GLY A 25 -0.21 -3.77 -47.10
C GLY A 25 -0.14 -2.55 -46.19
N ASN A 26 0.00 -1.39 -46.81
CA ASN A 26 -0.01 -0.06 -46.21
C ASN A 26 -1.43 0.29 -45.73
N LYS A 27 -1.65 0.58 -44.44
CA LYS A 27 -2.83 1.30 -43.92
C LYS A 27 -2.45 2.19 -42.73
N GLU A 28 -2.39 3.47 -43.05
CA GLU A 28 -2.77 4.67 -42.29
C GLU A 28 -2.45 4.78 -40.79
N GLN A 29 -1.70 5.84 -40.49
CA GLN A 29 -1.50 6.43 -39.17
C GLN A 29 -2.83 6.74 -38.47
N SER A 30 -3.09 6.08 -37.34
CA SER A 30 -3.95 6.64 -36.30
C SER A 30 -3.10 7.45 -35.32
N LYS A 31 -3.45 8.72 -35.16
CA LYS A 31 -2.95 9.65 -34.14
C LYS A 31 -3.12 9.05 -32.73
N PRO A 32 -2.29 9.43 -31.75
CA PRO A 32 -2.54 9.07 -30.37
C PRO A 32 -3.82 9.78 -29.91
N THR A 33 -4.87 9.00 -29.66
CA THR A 33 -6.05 9.46 -28.94
C THR A 33 -5.60 9.85 -27.53
N GLN A 34 -5.65 11.15 -27.24
CA GLN A 34 -5.77 11.63 -25.87
C GLN A 34 -7.04 11.00 -25.29
N THR A 35 -6.88 10.04 -24.39
CA THR A 35 -7.99 9.63 -23.54
C THR A 35 -7.93 10.55 -22.33
N ASP A 36 -8.92 11.43 -22.28
CA ASP A 36 -9.22 12.28 -21.15
C ASP A 36 -9.26 11.48 -19.84
N THR A 37 -8.82 12.15 -18.78
CA THR A 37 -8.92 11.76 -17.39
C THR A 37 -10.35 11.31 -17.07
N GLU A 38 -10.59 9.99 -17.02
CA GLU A 38 -11.80 9.45 -16.43
C GLU A 38 -11.77 9.77 -14.93
N GLU A 39 -12.63 10.71 -14.56
CA GLU A 39 -13.12 10.88 -13.20
C GLU A 39 -13.63 9.52 -12.73
N LYS A 40 -12.95 8.97 -11.72
CA LYS A 40 -13.24 7.64 -11.16
C LYS A 40 -14.64 7.66 -10.53
N GLU A 41 -15.66 7.39 -11.32
CA GLU A 41 -17.02 7.13 -10.83
C GLU A 41 -16.95 5.98 -9.83
N LEU A 42 -17.39 6.22 -8.59
CA LEU A 42 -17.56 5.16 -7.60
C LEU A 42 -18.58 4.15 -8.17
N PRO A 43 -18.27 2.84 -8.20
CA PRO A 43 -19.17 1.85 -8.77
C PRO A 43 -20.48 1.82 -7.97
N ALA A 44 -21.56 2.25 -8.62
CA ALA A 44 -22.87 2.49 -8.03
C ALA A 44 -23.69 1.23 -7.71
N ASN A 45 -23.10 0.02 -7.67
CA ASN A 45 -23.80 -1.19 -7.22
C ASN A 45 -22.79 -2.26 -6.80
N VAL A 46 -22.66 -2.45 -5.49
CA VAL A 46 -21.81 -3.48 -4.90
C VAL A 46 -22.70 -4.61 -4.38
N ALA A 47 -22.94 -5.63 -5.21
CA ALA A 47 -23.52 -6.91 -4.81
C ALA A 47 -22.44 -7.93 -4.42
N VAL A 48 -22.36 -8.29 -3.13
CA VAL A 48 -21.41 -9.29 -2.58
C VAL A 48 -21.51 -10.61 -3.37
N THR A 49 -20.37 -11.06 -3.91
CA THR A 49 -20.34 -12.15 -4.92
C THR A 49 -20.42 -13.56 -4.33
N GLU A 50 -20.40 -13.70 -3.02
CA GLU A 50 -20.66 -14.97 -2.36
C GLU A 50 -22.02 -14.93 -1.69
N LYS A 51 -22.85 -15.93 -2.00
CA LYS A 51 -24.13 -16.21 -1.35
C LYS A 51 -23.83 -16.77 0.05
N GLU A 52 -23.07 -16.02 0.83
CA GLU A 52 -22.59 -16.41 2.15
C GLU A 52 -23.62 -16.01 3.20
N SER A 53 -23.74 -16.87 4.19
CA SER A 53 -24.42 -16.57 5.45
C SER A 53 -24.03 -15.18 5.95
N LYS A 54 -24.97 -14.51 6.63
CA LYS A 54 -24.74 -13.23 7.30
C LYS A 54 -23.33 -13.18 7.92
N PRO A 55 -22.55 -12.11 7.67
CA PRO A 55 -21.19 -11.99 8.18
C PRO A 55 -21.14 -12.20 9.69
N GLU A 56 -20.29 -13.12 10.12
CA GLU A 56 -19.96 -13.27 11.53
C GLU A 56 -18.88 -12.26 11.92
N PHE A 57 -19.10 -11.54 13.03
CA PHE A 57 -18.19 -10.54 13.56
C PHE A 57 -17.60 -10.97 14.90
N LYS A 58 -16.30 -10.79 15.06
CA LYS A 58 -15.59 -10.98 16.32
C LYS A 58 -15.21 -9.63 16.92
N LYS A 59 -15.44 -9.48 18.23
CA LYS A 59 -15.05 -8.28 18.99
C LYS A 59 -13.56 -7.99 18.77
N TYR A 60 -13.26 -6.76 18.36
CA TYR A 60 -11.91 -6.33 18.00
C TYR A 60 -11.79 -4.84 18.34
N LEU A 61 -11.52 -4.54 19.61
CA LEU A 61 -11.50 -3.16 20.11
C LEU A 61 -10.15 -2.50 19.80
N ARG A 62 -10.16 -1.52 18.90
CA ARG A 62 -8.99 -0.75 18.45
C ARG A 62 -9.37 0.69 18.12
N LYS A 63 -8.38 1.55 17.91
CA LYS A 63 -8.57 2.84 17.26
C LYS A 63 -8.39 2.69 15.76
N GLY A 64 -9.19 3.42 15.01
CA GLY A 64 -9.08 3.50 13.56
C GLY A 64 -9.09 4.94 13.05
N ILE A 65 -8.65 5.11 11.81
CA ILE A 65 -8.67 6.36 11.07
C ILE A 65 -9.50 6.19 9.81
N LEU A 66 -10.41 7.14 9.58
CA LEU A 66 -11.05 7.35 8.29
C LEU A 66 -10.36 8.52 7.59
N LEU A 67 -9.92 8.30 6.35
CA LEU A 67 -9.33 9.34 5.51
C LEU A 67 -10.42 10.22 4.89
N LYS A 68 -9.99 11.34 4.28
CA LYS A 68 -10.89 12.26 3.59
C LYS A 68 -11.36 11.66 2.26
N GLU A 69 -12.45 10.90 2.31
CA GLU A 69 -13.04 10.21 1.16
C GLU A 69 -14.53 9.91 1.35
N LEU A 70 -15.18 9.48 0.26
CA LEU A 70 -16.53 8.93 0.30
C LEU A 70 -16.45 7.45 0.72
N ILE A 71 -17.19 7.08 1.76
CA ILE A 71 -17.18 5.73 2.34
C ILE A 71 -18.58 5.13 2.25
N GLN A 72 -18.66 3.93 1.68
CA GLN A 72 -19.89 3.14 1.67
C GLN A 72 -20.14 2.51 3.03
N VAL A 73 -21.38 2.61 3.50
CA VAL A 73 -21.87 1.98 4.73
C VAL A 73 -22.79 0.83 4.35
N PHE A 74 -22.65 -0.27 5.07
CA PHE A 74 -23.33 -1.52 4.80
C PHE A 74 -24.32 -1.89 5.92
N ASP A 75 -25.39 -2.60 5.57
CA ASP A 75 -26.23 -3.27 6.55
C ASP A 75 -25.62 -4.61 7.01
N LYS A 76 -26.34 -5.29 7.92
CA LYS A 76 -25.95 -6.61 8.44
C LYS A 76 -25.92 -7.73 7.39
N ASP A 77 -26.58 -7.50 6.25
CA ASP A 77 -26.67 -8.42 5.14
C ASP A 77 -25.69 -7.98 4.01
N LEU A 78 -24.77 -7.06 4.33
CA LEU A 78 -23.72 -6.50 3.48
C LEU A 78 -24.22 -5.77 2.23
N ASN A 79 -25.45 -5.24 2.27
CA ASN A 79 -25.93 -4.33 1.25
C ASN A 79 -25.53 -2.90 1.57
N VAL A 80 -25.13 -2.13 0.56
CA VAL A 80 -24.87 -0.69 0.71
C VAL A 80 -26.17 0.02 1.06
N ILE A 81 -26.18 0.78 2.16
CA ILE A 81 -27.34 1.53 2.63
C ILE A 81 -27.18 3.04 2.52
N GLU A 82 -25.94 3.54 2.61
CA GLU A 82 -25.62 4.95 2.43
C GLU A 82 -24.16 5.13 2.04
N THR A 83 -23.81 6.35 1.65
CA THR A 83 -22.42 6.79 1.46
C THR A 83 -22.20 8.05 2.29
N ILE A 84 -21.21 8.00 3.17
CA ILE A 84 -20.84 9.11 4.04
C ILE A 84 -19.62 9.84 3.45
N ASP A 85 -19.63 11.16 3.55
CA ASP A 85 -18.52 12.00 3.11
C ASP A 85 -17.68 12.44 4.31
N ILE A 86 -16.47 11.88 4.42
CA ILE A 86 -15.52 12.22 5.46
C ILE A 86 -14.80 13.51 5.07
N LYS A 87 -15.18 14.62 5.71
CA LYS A 87 -14.67 15.96 5.38
C LYS A 87 -13.25 16.22 5.87
N GLU A 88 -12.86 15.56 6.95
CA GLU A 88 -11.55 15.66 7.58
C GLU A 88 -11.13 14.29 8.12
N ILE A 89 -9.82 14.06 8.21
CA ILE A 89 -9.29 12.80 8.76
C ILE A 89 -9.82 12.63 10.18
N THR A 90 -10.52 11.53 10.43
CA THR A 90 -11.28 11.33 11.67
C THR A 90 -10.85 10.06 12.37
N GLU A 91 -10.56 10.15 13.67
CA GLU A 91 -10.39 8.98 14.54
C GLU A 91 -11.75 8.37 14.90
N VAL A 92 -11.84 7.04 14.86
CA VAL A 92 -13.02 6.25 15.21
C VAL A 92 -12.64 5.08 16.11
N GLU A 93 -13.61 4.55 16.84
CA GLU A 93 -13.43 3.28 17.55
C GLU A 93 -13.80 2.12 16.62
N ILE A 94 -12.90 1.15 16.49
CA ILE A 94 -13.19 -0.14 15.85
C ILE A 94 -13.76 -1.06 16.92
N LEU A 95 -14.95 -1.59 16.67
CA LEU A 95 -15.72 -2.40 17.63
C LEU A 95 -15.56 -3.90 17.35
N ALA A 96 -15.59 -4.27 16.09
CA ALA A 96 -15.51 -5.67 15.65
C ALA A 96 -15.01 -5.78 14.20
N LYS A 97 -14.47 -6.95 13.89
CA LYS A 97 -13.97 -7.32 12.56
C LYS A 97 -14.71 -8.58 12.11
N SER A 98 -15.09 -8.66 10.83
CA SER A 98 -15.63 -9.90 10.28
C SER A 98 -14.61 -11.02 10.35
N ILE A 99 -15.04 -12.26 10.58
CA ILE A 99 -14.11 -13.41 10.62
C ILE A 99 -13.55 -13.67 9.22
N ALA A 100 -14.43 -13.71 8.21
CA ALA A 100 -14.03 -13.85 6.82
C ALA A 100 -13.64 -12.50 6.19
N MET A 101 -12.87 -12.59 5.11
CA MET A 101 -12.58 -11.49 4.19
C MET A 101 -13.43 -11.65 2.94
N TYR A 102 -13.92 -10.54 2.42
CA TYR A 102 -14.85 -10.50 1.31
C TYR A 102 -14.28 -9.67 0.18
N ASN A 103 -14.66 -9.99 -1.06
CA ASN A 103 -14.49 -9.08 -2.16
C ASN A 103 -15.75 -8.23 -2.32
N LEU A 104 -15.58 -6.93 -2.56
CA LEU A 104 -16.66 -6.14 -3.14
C LEU A 104 -16.99 -6.72 -4.52
N ALA A 105 -18.28 -6.66 -4.85
CA ALA A 105 -18.89 -7.19 -6.06
C ALA A 105 -18.03 -7.13 -7.32
N LYS A 106 -18.01 -8.23 -8.09
CA LYS A 106 -17.36 -8.34 -9.40
C LYS A 106 -15.84 -8.29 -9.39
N SER A 107 -15.20 -8.09 -8.24
CA SER A 107 -13.77 -8.31 -8.10
C SER A 107 -13.50 -9.81 -7.88
N THR A 108 -12.72 -10.40 -8.77
CA THR A 108 -12.09 -11.71 -8.55
C THR A 108 -10.65 -11.57 -8.05
N ASP A 109 -10.18 -10.33 -7.85
CA ASP A 109 -8.84 -10.07 -7.34
C ASP A 109 -8.78 -10.49 -5.87
N TYR A 110 -7.92 -11.46 -5.57
CA TYR A 110 -7.71 -11.96 -4.22
C TYR A 110 -7.10 -10.90 -3.31
N CYS A 111 -6.25 -10.03 -3.85
CA CYS A 111 -5.61 -8.97 -3.09
C CYS A 111 -6.56 -7.84 -2.70
N LEU A 112 -7.72 -7.73 -3.35
CA LEU A 112 -8.76 -6.76 -2.98
C LEU A 112 -9.71 -7.28 -1.89
N LYS A 113 -9.50 -8.52 -1.40
CA LYS A 113 -10.27 -9.03 -0.27
C LYS A 113 -9.99 -8.19 0.95
N SER A 114 -11.04 -7.89 1.72
CA SER A 114 -10.91 -7.17 2.99
C SER A 114 -11.94 -7.65 3.99
N ASN A 115 -11.65 -7.52 5.28
CA ASN A 115 -12.68 -7.68 6.29
C ASN A 115 -13.72 -6.55 6.22
N PHE A 116 -14.95 -6.81 6.66
CA PHE A 116 -15.89 -5.76 7.07
C PHE A 116 -15.61 -5.36 8.51
N ILE A 117 -15.70 -4.07 8.79
CA ILE A 117 -15.34 -3.49 10.08
C ILE A 117 -16.54 -2.76 10.66
N LYS A 118 -16.89 -3.10 11.91
CA LYS A 118 -17.85 -2.34 12.71
C LYS A 118 -17.12 -1.22 13.43
N ILE A 119 -17.61 0.00 13.26
CA ILE A 119 -17.02 1.20 13.84
C ILE A 119 -18.06 2.01 14.59
N ASN A 120 -17.61 2.78 15.58
CA ASN A 120 -18.39 3.87 16.15
C ASN A 120 -17.97 5.18 15.48
N TYR A 121 -18.87 5.75 14.68
CA TYR A 121 -18.69 7.06 14.05
C TYR A 121 -19.83 7.98 14.45
N LYS A 122 -19.53 9.08 15.15
CA LYS A 122 -20.52 10.05 15.64
C LYS A 122 -21.66 9.38 16.42
N GLU A 123 -21.29 8.50 17.36
CA GLU A 123 -22.21 7.76 18.24
C GLU A 123 -23.14 6.77 17.51
N LYS A 124 -22.80 6.41 16.26
CA LYS A 124 -23.51 5.41 15.47
C LYS A 124 -22.59 4.24 15.15
N GLU A 125 -23.10 3.02 15.35
CA GLU A 125 -22.46 1.82 14.83
C GLU A 125 -22.67 1.75 13.32
N LEU A 126 -21.59 1.75 12.55
CA LEU A 126 -21.58 1.59 11.10
C LEU A 126 -20.78 0.35 10.72
N ILE A 127 -21.15 -0.30 9.61
CA ILE A 127 -20.34 -1.34 8.98
C ILE A 127 -19.71 -0.72 7.73
N VAL A 128 -18.39 -0.76 7.64
CA VAL A 128 -17.62 -0.25 6.50
C VAL A 128 -16.74 -1.36 5.93
N PHE A 129 -16.34 -1.21 4.67
CA PHE A 129 -15.37 -2.12 4.07
C PHE A 129 -13.96 -1.77 4.55
N GLY A 130 -13.19 -2.78 4.93
CA GLY A 130 -11.94 -2.60 5.65
C GLY A 130 -10.81 -1.92 4.87
N SER A 131 -10.92 -1.79 3.55
CA SER A 131 -9.98 -0.98 2.76
C SER A 131 -10.14 0.54 2.97
N ASN A 132 -11.28 0.98 3.52
CA ASN A 132 -11.60 2.39 3.78
C ASN A 132 -11.31 2.84 5.22
N ILE A 133 -10.81 1.93 6.07
CA ILE A 133 -10.47 2.24 7.46
C ILE A 133 -9.10 1.65 7.78
N TYR A 134 -8.31 2.42 8.50
CA TYR A 134 -6.96 2.05 8.90
C TYR A 134 -6.90 1.87 10.41
N GLU A 135 -6.38 0.75 10.90
CA GLU A 135 -6.03 0.56 12.31
C GLU A 135 -4.77 1.38 12.64
N ILE A 136 -4.78 2.10 13.77
CA ILE A 136 -3.59 2.82 14.25
C ILE A 136 -2.65 1.85 14.98
N ASN A 137 -1.38 1.80 14.59
CA ASN A 137 -0.36 1.09 15.32
C ASN A 137 0.27 1.98 16.41
N GLU A 138 -0.35 2.00 17.58
CA GLU A 138 0.13 2.77 18.75
C GLU A 138 1.48 2.27 19.29
N LYS A 139 1.93 1.05 18.93
CA LYS A 139 3.23 0.51 19.37
C LYS A 139 4.41 1.13 18.62
N GLU A 140 4.17 1.59 17.39
CA GLU A 140 5.17 2.25 16.52
C GLU A 140 5.04 3.78 16.57
N LYS A 141 4.58 4.31 17.70
CA LYS A 141 4.46 5.74 17.93
C LYS A 141 5.82 6.37 18.20
N PHE A 142 6.11 7.47 17.50
CA PHE A 142 7.21 8.36 17.83
C PHE A 142 6.70 9.76 18.16
N ASP A 143 6.98 10.23 19.37
CA ASP A 143 6.67 11.59 19.81
C ASP A 143 7.84 12.54 19.45
N PHE A 144 7.52 13.70 18.89
CA PHE A 144 8.51 14.72 18.55
C PHE A 144 7.96 16.13 18.79
N LYS A 145 8.84 17.13 18.77
CA LYS A 145 8.44 18.53 18.90
C LYS A 145 9.01 19.37 17.78
N SER A 146 8.25 20.37 17.34
CA SER A 146 8.78 21.41 16.46
C SER A 146 9.77 22.29 17.21
N GLU A 147 10.50 23.14 16.47
CA GLU A 147 11.39 24.15 17.04
C GLU A 147 10.64 25.17 17.91
N LYS A 148 9.35 25.35 17.65
CA LYS A 148 8.44 26.19 18.46
C LYS A 148 7.85 25.42 19.65
N ASN A 149 8.38 24.23 19.97
CA ASN A 149 7.95 23.37 21.07
C ASN A 149 6.49 22.89 20.95
N GLU A 150 5.90 22.89 19.75
CA GLU A 150 4.60 22.24 19.49
C GLU A 150 4.81 20.72 19.45
N ALA A 151 3.94 19.97 20.13
CA ALA A 151 4.07 18.52 20.25
C ALA A 151 3.31 17.80 19.14
N PHE A 152 3.96 16.77 18.58
CA PHE A 152 3.42 15.91 17.54
C PHE A 152 3.72 14.44 17.85
N SER A 153 2.97 13.55 17.20
CA SER A 153 3.32 12.13 17.12
C SER A 153 3.21 11.67 15.68
N VAL A 154 4.04 10.72 15.28
CA VAL A 154 3.89 9.96 14.03
C VAL A 154 3.62 8.50 14.34
N PHE A 155 2.77 7.88 13.53
CA PHE A 155 2.37 6.48 13.62
C PHE A 155 2.24 5.88 12.23
N SER A 156 2.36 4.55 12.16
CA SER A 156 1.89 3.75 11.04
C SER A 156 0.42 3.40 11.24
N MET A 157 -0.31 3.26 10.13
CA MET A 157 -1.69 2.77 10.12
C MET A 157 -1.93 1.84 8.93
N THR A 158 -2.62 0.72 9.16
CA THR A 158 -2.78 -0.36 8.18
C THR A 158 -4.25 -0.63 7.97
N ASN A 159 -4.68 -0.84 6.73
CA ASN A 159 -6.07 -1.20 6.47
C ASN A 159 -6.31 -2.70 6.72
N PHE A 160 -7.53 -3.18 6.48
CA PHE A 160 -7.89 -4.58 6.70
C PHE A 160 -8.01 -5.39 5.40
N GLN A 161 -7.31 -4.93 4.36
CA GLN A 161 -7.20 -5.63 3.09
C GLN A 161 -6.24 -6.82 3.22
N MET A 162 -6.29 -7.74 2.27
CA MET A 162 -5.37 -8.87 2.18
C MET A 162 -3.92 -8.35 2.11
N GLY A 163 -3.13 -8.70 3.12
CA GLY A 163 -1.70 -8.37 3.19
C GLY A 163 -0.85 -9.43 2.48
N ALA A 164 0.47 -9.34 2.68
CA ALA A 164 1.46 -10.16 1.99
C ALA A 164 1.41 -11.65 2.38
N SER A 165 0.81 -11.97 3.52
CA SER A 165 0.63 -13.35 3.97
C SER A 165 -0.71 -13.56 4.67
N ASP A 166 -1.22 -14.79 4.60
CA ASP A 166 -2.37 -15.28 5.36
C ASP A 166 -2.03 -16.58 6.13
N ASP A 167 -3.04 -17.23 6.69
CA ASP A 167 -2.86 -18.49 7.44
C ASP A 167 -2.35 -19.67 6.58
N VAL A 168 -2.36 -19.54 5.25
CA VAL A 168 -1.94 -20.57 4.28
C VAL A 168 -0.53 -20.29 3.73
N GLY A 169 -0.10 -19.02 3.71
CA GLY A 169 1.26 -18.64 3.33
C GLY A 169 1.33 -17.26 2.70
N LEU A 170 2.31 -17.05 1.83
CA LEU A 170 2.45 -15.80 1.08
C LEU A 170 1.33 -15.68 0.04
N THR A 171 0.76 -14.49 -0.07
CA THR A 171 -0.37 -14.19 -0.96
C THR A 171 0.09 -13.55 -2.27
N GLY A 172 1.31 -12.98 -2.29
CA GLY A 172 1.80 -12.14 -3.39
C GLY A 172 1.08 -10.79 -3.50
N CYS A 173 0.36 -10.37 -2.47
CA CYS A 173 -0.31 -9.07 -2.42
C CYS A 173 0.61 -7.99 -1.86
N ASP A 174 0.49 -6.77 -2.42
CA ASP A 174 1.17 -5.60 -1.87
C ASP A 174 0.64 -5.33 -0.45
N ASP A 175 1.53 -5.12 0.51
CA ASP A 175 1.17 -4.75 1.88
C ASP A 175 2.02 -3.57 2.34
N PHE A 176 1.36 -2.58 2.94
CA PHE A 176 1.99 -1.36 3.40
C PHE A 176 1.17 -0.69 4.49
N SER A 177 1.87 0.02 5.37
CA SER A 177 1.26 0.88 6.37
C SER A 177 1.43 2.35 5.97
N LEU A 178 0.35 3.13 5.98
CA LEU A 178 0.44 4.56 5.74
C LEU A 178 1.00 5.29 6.96
N LEU A 179 1.74 6.38 6.73
CA LEU A 179 2.20 7.25 7.79
C LEU A 179 1.22 8.39 8.06
N ILE A 180 0.99 8.66 9.35
CA ILE A 180 0.11 9.74 9.80
C ILE A 180 0.72 10.50 10.98
N ILE A 181 0.52 11.82 10.98
CA ILE A 181 0.96 12.72 12.04
C ILE A 181 -0.24 13.24 12.81
N LEU A 182 -0.17 13.16 14.14
CA LEU A 182 -1.08 13.81 15.08
C LEU A 182 -0.43 15.10 15.60
N ASN A 183 -1.15 16.21 15.49
CA ASN A 183 -0.82 17.44 16.21
C ASN A 183 -1.58 17.51 17.54
N HIS A 184 -0.86 17.53 18.66
CA HIS A 184 -1.48 17.53 20.00
C HIS A 184 -2.12 18.86 20.38
N LYS A 185 -1.83 19.94 19.65
CA LYS A 185 -2.40 21.27 19.93
C LYS A 185 -3.87 21.36 19.56
N ASP A 186 -4.25 20.80 18.42
CA ASP A 186 -5.61 20.84 17.86
C ASP A 186 -6.23 19.46 17.67
N ASN A 187 -5.53 18.39 18.07
CA ASN A 187 -5.92 16.99 17.91
C ASN A 187 -6.26 16.65 16.44
N LYS A 188 -5.52 17.23 15.50
CA LYS A 188 -5.72 16.98 14.07
C LYS A 188 -4.68 16.05 13.50
N TYR A 189 -5.20 15.13 12.69
CA TYR A 189 -4.41 14.20 11.90
C TYR A 189 -4.04 14.78 10.53
N LYS A 190 -2.85 14.43 10.04
CA LYS A 190 -2.35 14.79 8.72
C LYS A 190 -1.60 13.62 8.10
N THR A 191 -1.82 13.39 6.81
CA THR A 191 -1.01 12.46 6.03
C THR A 191 0.28 13.13 5.56
N LEU A 192 1.28 12.33 5.25
CA LEU A 192 2.52 12.78 4.63
C LEU A 192 2.42 12.52 3.12
N ALA A 193 2.88 13.45 2.30
CA ALA A 193 3.00 13.22 0.86
C ALA A 193 3.99 12.09 0.55
N ILE A 194 3.74 11.34 -0.53
CA ILE A 194 4.69 10.36 -1.06
C ILE A 194 6.04 11.05 -1.37
N PRO A 195 7.20 10.39 -1.16
CA PRO A 195 8.49 11.01 -1.46
C PRO A 195 8.69 11.31 -2.95
N ASP A 196 9.09 12.53 -3.27
CA ASP A 196 9.19 13.04 -4.66
C ASP A 196 10.28 12.33 -5.48
N ASN A 197 11.27 11.74 -4.81
CA ASN A 197 12.44 11.14 -5.42
C ASN A 197 12.42 9.60 -5.43
N GLN A 198 11.26 8.97 -5.26
CA GLN A 198 11.11 7.55 -5.54
C GLN A 198 11.01 7.31 -7.05
N GLU A 199 11.94 6.52 -7.61
CA GLU A 199 11.88 6.07 -9.02
C GLU A 199 10.61 5.27 -9.31
N TYR A 200 10.11 4.54 -8.32
CA TYR A 200 8.84 3.85 -8.36
C TYR A 200 7.79 4.71 -7.66
N LYS A 201 6.86 5.29 -8.43
CA LYS A 201 5.69 5.93 -7.82
C LYS A 201 4.85 4.84 -7.18
N SER A 202 4.84 4.78 -5.85
CA SER A 202 3.91 3.93 -5.11
C SER A 202 2.48 4.17 -5.61
N LYS A 203 1.66 3.12 -5.62
CA LYS A 203 0.23 3.24 -5.94
C LYS A 203 -0.51 4.10 -4.90
N THR A 204 0.13 4.40 -3.77
CA THR A 204 -0.43 5.20 -2.69
C THR A 204 -0.23 6.69 -2.93
N LYS A 205 -1.12 7.50 -2.36
CA LYS A 205 -1.03 8.97 -2.41
C LYS A 205 -0.16 9.55 -1.28
N PHE A 206 0.25 8.70 -0.34
CA PHE A 206 0.84 9.11 0.94
C PHE A 206 2.09 8.29 1.21
N ALA A 207 3.02 8.85 1.99
CA ALA A 207 4.17 8.09 2.46
C ALA A 207 3.71 6.87 3.25
N ASN A 208 4.39 5.75 3.01
CA ASN A 208 4.09 4.46 3.56
C ASN A 208 5.35 3.70 3.95
N LEU A 209 5.16 2.66 4.76
CA LEU A 209 6.13 1.64 5.10
C LEU A 209 5.73 0.36 4.37
N VAL A 210 6.64 -0.25 3.63
CA VAL A 210 6.38 -1.51 2.91
C VAL A 210 6.49 -2.70 3.85
N HIS A 211 5.59 -3.69 3.71
CA HIS A 211 5.56 -4.94 4.47
C HIS A 211 5.26 -6.14 3.56
N ASP A 212 5.89 -6.21 2.39
CA ASP A 212 5.62 -7.24 1.39
C ASP A 212 6.55 -8.46 1.52
N ASP A 213 6.37 -9.44 0.62
CA ASP A 213 7.15 -10.68 0.59
C ASP A 213 8.67 -10.44 0.48
N GLY A 214 9.10 -9.30 -0.08
CA GLY A 214 10.49 -8.98 -0.34
C GLY A 214 11.13 -8.05 0.70
N SER A 215 10.32 -7.24 1.39
CA SER A 215 10.80 -6.13 2.23
C SER A 215 9.85 -5.80 3.37
N SER A 216 10.43 -5.51 4.54
CA SER A 216 9.72 -4.92 5.67
C SER A 216 10.40 -3.64 6.11
N GLU A 217 9.64 -2.57 6.28
CA GLU A 217 10.10 -1.27 6.73
C GLU A 217 9.50 -0.90 8.08
N GLU A 218 10.28 -0.27 8.94
CA GLU A 218 9.80 0.23 10.24
C GLU A 218 10.53 1.52 10.62
N ILE A 219 9.83 2.42 11.32
CA ILE A 219 10.44 3.63 11.87
C ILE A 219 11.28 3.22 13.08
N TYR A 220 12.55 3.63 13.12
CA TYR A 220 13.40 3.43 14.29
C TYR A 220 13.68 4.73 15.06
N ASN A 221 13.46 5.90 14.43
CA ASN A 221 13.69 7.21 15.04
C ASN A 221 12.85 8.30 14.34
N ALA A 222 12.42 9.32 15.07
CA ALA A 222 11.83 10.53 14.50
C ALA A 222 12.26 11.77 15.29
N LYS A 223 12.77 12.80 14.59
CA LYS A 223 13.20 14.07 15.20
C LYS A 223 13.03 15.25 14.25
N VAL A 224 12.95 16.46 14.80
CA VAL A 224 12.93 17.69 14.01
C VAL A 224 14.32 18.32 13.96
N VAL A 225 14.78 18.67 12.76
CA VAL A 225 16.02 19.42 12.52
C VAL A 225 15.72 20.51 11.49
N ASN A 226 15.95 21.78 11.83
CA ASN A 226 15.73 22.92 10.92
C ASN A 226 14.33 22.90 10.30
N ASP A 227 13.30 22.79 11.14
CA ASP A 227 11.87 22.69 10.76
C ASP A 227 11.51 21.52 9.84
N THR A 228 12.37 20.49 9.79
CA THR A 228 12.17 19.26 9.01
C THR A 228 12.04 18.07 9.95
N LEU A 229 10.93 17.34 9.87
CA LEU A 229 10.80 16.02 10.47
C LEU A 229 11.69 15.05 9.68
N VAL A 230 12.64 14.43 10.37
CA VAL A 230 13.55 13.42 9.86
C VAL A 230 13.22 12.11 10.58
N MET A 231 12.66 11.16 9.84
CA MET A 231 12.37 9.81 10.32
C MET A 231 13.42 8.84 9.79
N GLY A 232 14.05 8.10 10.69
CA GLY A 232 14.90 6.97 10.32
C GLY A 232 14.04 5.75 10.05
N ILE A 233 14.14 5.20 8.85
CA ILE A 233 13.46 3.97 8.44
C ILE A 233 14.52 2.88 8.31
N LYS A 234 14.30 1.74 8.96
CA LYS A 234 15.11 0.53 8.76
C LYS A 234 14.34 -0.43 7.87
N ILE A 235 15.07 -1.12 7.01
CA ILE A 235 14.54 -2.03 6.00
C ILE A 235 15.15 -3.41 6.25
N GLY A 236 14.31 -4.43 6.41
CA GLY A 236 14.71 -5.83 6.29
C GLY A 236 14.35 -6.33 4.89
N TYR A 237 15.33 -6.91 4.19
CA TYR A 237 15.10 -7.61 2.93
C TYR A 237 15.16 -9.13 3.15
N GLN A 238 14.74 -9.93 2.16
CA GLN A 238 15.03 -11.38 2.18
C GLN A 238 16.54 -11.66 2.29
N GLU A 239 17.36 -10.82 1.66
CA GLU A 239 18.82 -10.91 1.68
C GLU A 239 19.43 -9.57 2.12
N GLY A 240 19.63 -9.44 3.43
CA GLY A 240 20.31 -8.30 4.06
C GLY A 240 19.36 -7.20 4.50
N TYR A 241 19.92 -6.02 4.72
CA TYR A 241 19.26 -4.92 5.42
C TYR A 241 19.57 -3.57 4.77
N GLY A 242 18.80 -2.57 5.15
CA GLY A 242 19.04 -1.20 4.75
C GLY A 242 18.47 -0.20 5.72
N SER A 243 18.75 1.07 5.43
CA SER A 243 18.11 2.19 6.10
C SER A 243 18.11 3.43 5.22
N TYR A 244 17.21 4.34 5.51
CA TYR A 244 17.17 5.67 4.90
C TYR A 244 16.52 6.66 5.86
N PHE A 245 16.59 7.94 5.51
CA PHE A 245 15.82 8.98 6.17
C PHE A 245 14.66 9.42 5.28
N LEU A 246 13.44 9.32 5.81
CA LEU A 246 12.27 10.00 5.25
C LEU A 246 12.18 11.40 5.86
N LYS A 247 12.28 12.42 5.02
CA LYS A 247 12.30 13.83 5.44
C LYS A 247 11.05 14.54 4.93
N THR A 248 10.40 15.32 5.79
CA THR A 248 9.26 16.17 5.42
C THR A 248 9.26 17.46 6.24
N ALA A 249 8.91 18.59 5.62
CA ALA A 249 8.92 19.88 6.30
C ALA A 249 7.66 20.09 7.15
N LEU A 250 7.81 20.75 8.30
CA LEU A 250 6.66 21.11 9.14
C LEU A 250 5.94 22.35 8.58
N LYS A 251 6.69 23.37 8.13
CA LYS A 251 6.12 24.61 7.55
C LYS A 251 5.22 24.42 6.34
N ASP A 252 5.44 23.39 5.54
CA ASP A 252 4.64 23.11 4.35
C ASP A 252 3.50 22.13 4.63
N ASN A 253 3.26 21.84 5.91
CA ASN A 253 2.20 20.96 6.35
C ASN A 253 2.34 19.52 5.82
N PHE A 254 3.57 19.02 5.74
CA PHE A 254 3.90 17.67 5.30
C PHE A 254 3.51 17.37 3.84
N THR A 255 3.40 18.41 3.03
CA THR A 255 2.97 18.29 1.62
C THR A 255 4.07 17.90 0.68
N LYS A 256 5.32 17.87 1.16
CA LYS A 256 6.48 17.37 0.43
C LYS A 256 7.29 16.44 1.32
N SER A 257 7.77 15.36 0.71
CA SER A 257 8.64 14.40 1.37
C SER A 257 9.77 13.99 0.43
N GLU A 258 10.90 13.59 0.99
CA GLU A 258 12.02 13.02 0.24
C GLU A 258 12.67 11.87 1.03
N ILE A 259 13.25 10.93 0.29
CA ILE A 259 14.13 9.90 0.83
C ILE A 259 15.58 10.38 0.71
N ALA A 260 16.36 10.24 1.76
CA ALA A 260 17.78 10.60 1.76
C ALA A 260 18.64 9.54 2.43
N ASP A 261 19.93 9.57 2.14
CA ASP A 261 20.98 8.80 2.81
C ASP A 261 20.69 7.28 2.84
N VAL A 262 20.24 6.74 1.71
CA VAL A 262 19.96 5.30 1.56
C VAL A 262 21.25 4.50 1.75
N LYS A 263 21.21 3.54 2.68
CA LYS A 263 22.30 2.62 2.99
C LYS A 263 21.82 1.19 2.86
N ARG A 264 22.69 0.32 2.38
CA ARG A 264 22.53 -1.14 2.40
C ARG A 264 23.68 -1.76 3.17
N PHE A 265 23.38 -2.82 3.90
CA PHE A 265 24.34 -3.56 4.70
C PHE A 265 23.83 -4.99 4.93
N GLU A 266 24.74 -5.93 5.15
CA GLU A 266 24.40 -7.35 5.30
C GLU A 266 24.24 -7.77 6.77
N GLU A 267 24.87 -7.05 7.70
CA GLU A 267 24.94 -7.46 9.10
C GLU A 267 23.67 -7.10 9.89
N GLU A 268 23.04 -8.13 10.47
CA GLU A 268 21.89 -7.97 11.36
C GLU A 268 22.23 -7.18 12.65
N SER A 269 23.48 -7.24 13.11
CA SER A 269 23.97 -6.41 14.22
C SER A 269 23.78 -4.91 13.93
N THR A 270 24.15 -4.48 12.73
CA THR A 270 23.99 -3.09 12.28
C THR A 270 22.51 -2.71 12.23
N TYR A 271 21.64 -3.63 11.77
CA TYR A 271 20.19 -3.43 11.75
C TYR A 271 19.63 -3.19 13.16
N ASN A 272 20.02 -4.05 14.10
CA ASN A 272 19.55 -4.03 15.49
C ASN A 272 20.09 -2.85 16.30
N GLU A 273 21.18 -2.22 15.86
CA GLU A 273 21.77 -1.05 16.50
C GLU A 273 21.09 0.27 16.10
N LEU A 274 20.28 0.30 15.02
CA LEU A 274 19.53 1.49 14.60
C LEU A 274 18.47 1.88 15.65
N LYS A 275 18.57 3.11 16.17
CA LYS A 275 17.73 3.69 17.23
C LYS A 275 17.50 5.19 17.05
#